data_AF-B4G9R8-F1
#
_entry.id   AF-B4G9R8-F1
#
_cell.length_a   1.000
_cell.length_b   1.000
_cell.length_c   1.000
_cell.angle_alpha   90.00
_cell.angle_beta   90.00
_cell.angle_gamma   90.00
#
_symmetry.space_group_name_H-M   'P 1'
#
loop_
_entity.id
_entity.type
_entity.pdbx_description
1 polymer ?
#
loop_
_entity_poly.entity_id
_entity_poly.type
_entity_poly.pdbx_seq_one_letter_code
_entity_poly.pdbx_strand_id
1 'polypeptide(L)'
;MQKAIKKELSFSLDTLERYRAKYGRSASLDTNGHVIYTENESALSIGGVPAPATKSPASIFTRSSSPPKLTKLQELQMKKEAYLRAREHEKEMEQLQSIQKKTTNGLDAAKAMPPKLESPTKTPPPATGTAAAAATATKSPTPAGYSNWSNHHTTLSSQPWVAISELMYFCDKYEFTSLSTRDLKTHQEIVAEVRALLSGKAPFDQRTRFPGNIHDPENLWVCIGRCASVEYHLQRIISIFRKPLNQLTPDKQRTVRQNFHLAVSELRLDISARISEVRLYDRLVFEREFRLEWQEADA
;
A
#
# COMPACT_ATOMS: atom_id res chain seq x y z
N MET A 1 11.61 30.46 8.86
CA MET A 1 11.53 29.51 7.72
C MET A 1 10.72 28.29 8.19
N GLN A 2 9.43 28.16 7.86
CA GLN A 2 8.57 27.09 8.43
C GLN A 2 7.66 26.36 7.41
N LYS A 3 7.68 26.74 6.12
CA LYS A 3 6.79 26.15 5.10
C LYS A 3 7.32 24.87 4.42
N ALA A 4 8.59 24.50 4.62
CA ALA A 4 9.20 23.34 3.95
C ALA A 4 8.97 22.01 4.68
N ILE A 5 9.05 21.99 6.02
CA ILE A 5 9.10 20.75 6.82
C ILE A 5 7.80 19.93 6.75
N LYS A 6 6.66 20.55 6.40
CA LYS A 6 5.37 19.86 6.27
C LYS A 6 5.29 18.84 5.11
N LYS A 7 6.27 18.75 4.21
CA LYS A 7 6.30 17.75 3.12
C LYS A 7 7.10 16.47 3.44
N GLU A 8 7.85 16.44 4.53
CA GLU A 8 8.71 15.30 4.90
C GLU A 8 7.96 14.20 5.67
N LEU A 9 6.76 14.51 6.19
CA LEU A 9 6.01 13.66 7.13
C LEU A 9 4.70 13.07 6.58
N SER A 10 4.14 13.65 5.51
CA SER A 10 3.12 12.98 4.68
C SER A 10 3.65 11.64 4.16
N PHE A 11 2.76 10.69 3.84
CA PHE A 11 3.11 9.33 3.35
C PHE A 11 4.24 9.41 2.32
N SER A 12 5.47 9.05 2.72
CA SER A 12 6.65 9.62 2.06
C SER A 12 6.86 9.05 0.67
N LEU A 13 7.62 9.76 -0.17
CA LEU A 13 7.95 9.27 -1.52
C LEU A 13 8.67 7.91 -1.45
N ASP A 14 9.58 7.75 -0.49
CA ASP A 14 10.27 6.49 -0.16
C ASP A 14 9.30 5.39 0.33
N THR A 15 8.27 5.74 1.09
CA THR A 15 7.18 4.82 1.48
C THR A 15 6.33 4.40 0.28
N LEU A 16 6.00 5.32 -0.64
CA LEU A 16 5.32 5.03 -1.90
C LEU A 16 6.18 4.19 -2.86
N GLU A 17 7.48 4.47 -2.95
CA GLU A 17 8.43 3.72 -3.77
C GLU A 17 8.61 2.30 -3.24
N ARG A 18 8.72 2.09 -1.93
CA ARG A 18 8.69 0.75 -1.32
C ARG A 18 7.40 0.00 -1.64
N TYR A 19 6.24 0.66 -1.60
CA TYR A 19 4.97 0.03 -2.00
C TYR A 19 4.96 -0.35 -3.48
N ARG A 20 5.35 0.56 -4.38
CA ARG A 20 5.42 0.34 -5.83
C ARG A 20 6.46 -0.72 -6.22
N ALA A 21 7.59 -0.79 -5.51
CA ALA A 21 8.61 -1.82 -5.72
C ALA A 21 8.10 -3.23 -5.36
N LYS A 22 7.30 -3.35 -4.28
CA LYS A 22 6.75 -4.62 -3.79
C LYS A 22 5.51 -5.09 -4.57
N TYR A 23 4.61 -4.18 -4.93
CA TYR A 23 3.31 -4.51 -5.54
C TYR A 23 3.15 -3.95 -6.96
N GLY A 24 3.59 -2.72 -7.21
CA GLY A 24 3.38 -1.96 -8.44
C GLY A 24 4.00 -2.54 -9.71
N ARG A 25 5.02 -3.41 -9.62
CA ARG A 25 5.49 -4.19 -10.79
C ARG A 25 4.37 -5.02 -11.44
N SER A 26 3.34 -5.39 -10.66
CA SER A 26 2.16 -6.12 -11.13
C SER A 26 1.16 -5.29 -11.93
N ALA A 27 1.26 -3.95 -11.90
CA ALA A 27 0.27 -3.06 -12.51
C ALA A 27 0.72 -2.50 -13.88
N SER A 28 1.96 -2.80 -14.30
CA SER A 28 2.57 -2.23 -15.51
C SER A 28 2.49 -3.14 -16.75
N LEU A 29 1.93 -4.34 -16.62
CA LEU A 29 1.97 -5.39 -17.66
C LEU A 29 0.59 -5.77 -18.22
N ASP A 30 -0.49 -5.59 -17.42
CA ASP A 30 -1.82 -6.13 -17.72
C ASP A 30 -2.64 -5.25 -18.70
N THR A 31 -2.03 -4.27 -19.37
CA THR A 31 -2.70 -3.44 -20.40
C THR A 31 -2.85 -4.13 -21.75
N ASN A 32 -2.27 -5.32 -21.92
CA ASN A 32 -2.57 -6.23 -23.03
C ASN A 32 -2.86 -7.63 -22.47
N GLY A 33 -3.97 -8.24 -22.88
CA GLY A 33 -4.47 -9.49 -22.31
C GLY A 33 -3.61 -10.71 -22.64
N HIS A 34 -2.64 -11.03 -21.77
CA HIS A 34 -1.95 -12.32 -21.79
C HIS A 34 -1.66 -12.83 -20.38
N VAL A 35 -2.34 -13.90 -19.99
CA VAL A 35 -2.11 -14.60 -18.71
C VAL A 35 -0.81 -15.41 -18.84
N ILE A 36 0.28 -14.87 -18.30
CA ILE A 36 1.51 -15.63 -18.11
C ILE A 36 1.56 -16.12 -16.67
N TYR A 37 1.26 -17.41 -16.49
CA TYR A 37 1.62 -18.13 -15.27
C TYR A 37 3.15 -18.24 -15.21
N THR A 38 3.80 -17.35 -14.46
CA THR A 38 5.16 -17.62 -13.97
C THR A 38 5.07 -18.53 -12.76
N GLU A 39 4.92 -19.82 -13.00
CA GLU A 39 5.32 -20.81 -12.01
C GLU A 39 6.79 -20.55 -11.66
N ASN A 40 7.10 -20.55 -10.35
CA ASN A 40 8.48 -20.48 -9.88
C ASN A 40 8.67 -21.57 -8.84
N GLU A 41 8.41 -22.81 -9.25
CA GLU A 41 8.99 -23.97 -8.56
C GLU A 41 10.50 -23.86 -8.60
N SER A 42 11.14 -23.96 -7.45
CA SER A 42 12.57 -24.23 -7.33
C SER A 42 12.75 -25.07 -6.08
N ALA A 43 12.75 -26.38 -6.28
CA ALA A 43 12.72 -27.36 -5.22
C ALA A 43 14.02 -27.39 -4.42
N LEU A 44 13.89 -27.67 -3.12
CA LEU A 44 14.85 -28.53 -2.44
C LEU A 44 14.07 -29.45 -1.48
N SER A 45 13.95 -30.72 -1.86
CA SER A 45 13.17 -31.70 -1.12
C SER A 45 13.92 -32.13 0.15
N ILE A 46 13.21 -32.15 1.29
CA ILE A 46 13.73 -32.67 2.56
C ILE A 46 13.08 -34.03 2.82
N GLY A 47 13.89 -35.09 2.85
CA GLY A 47 13.49 -36.41 3.29
C GLY A 47 14.67 -37.18 3.87
N GLY A 48 14.49 -37.82 5.03
CA GLY A 48 15.51 -38.68 5.66
C GLY A 48 15.79 -38.38 7.13
N VAL A 49 15.36 -39.31 8.00
CA VAL A 49 15.57 -39.40 9.46
C VAL A 49 15.50 -40.91 9.79
N PRO A 50 16.24 -41.54 10.75
CA PRO A 50 17.13 -40.98 11.79
C PRO A 50 18.54 -41.63 11.97
N ALA A 51 19.41 -40.94 12.74
CA ALA A 51 20.40 -41.48 13.71
C ALA A 51 21.64 -42.30 13.19
N PRO A 52 22.70 -42.55 14.02
CA PRO A 52 22.93 -42.14 15.42
C PRO A 52 24.20 -41.30 15.71
N ALA A 53 24.33 -40.91 16.98
CA ALA A 53 25.27 -39.98 17.61
C ALA A 53 26.81 -40.15 17.39
N THR A 54 27.56 -39.06 17.62
CA THR A 54 28.74 -39.09 18.50
C THR A 54 29.19 -37.70 19.03
N LYS A 55 29.61 -37.67 20.31
CA LYS A 55 30.59 -36.77 20.97
C LYS A 55 30.43 -35.24 20.88
N SER A 56 30.03 -34.63 22.00
CA SER A 56 30.32 -33.22 22.33
C SER A 56 31.82 -32.95 22.49
N PRO A 57 32.28 -31.71 22.28
CA PRO A 57 33.10 -31.07 23.31
C PRO A 57 32.87 -29.56 23.51
N ALA A 58 33.29 -29.08 24.69
CA ALA A 58 33.70 -27.71 25.04
C ALA A 58 32.78 -26.50 24.71
N SER A 59 32.26 -25.87 25.77
CA SER A 59 31.87 -24.45 25.75
C SER A 59 33.12 -23.56 25.59
N ILE A 60 33.08 -22.58 24.68
CA ILE A 60 34.06 -21.50 24.60
C ILE A 60 33.32 -20.16 24.46
N PHE A 61 33.48 -19.30 25.46
CA PHE A 61 33.09 -17.89 25.42
C PHE A 61 34.00 -17.15 24.41
N THR A 62 33.53 -16.90 23.19
CA THR A 62 34.24 -16.04 22.23
C THR A 62 33.77 -14.60 22.36
N ARG A 63 34.70 -13.70 22.70
CA ARG A 63 34.44 -12.25 22.79
C ARG A 63 34.11 -11.69 21.41
N SER A 64 33.14 -10.77 21.34
CA SER A 64 32.92 -9.94 20.15
C SER A 64 34.10 -9.00 19.92
N SER A 65 34.98 -9.35 18.98
CA SER A 65 36.04 -8.45 18.51
C SER A 65 35.44 -7.39 17.58
N SER A 66 35.15 -6.22 18.13
CA SER A 66 34.82 -5.04 17.32
C SER A 66 35.96 -4.75 16.32
N PRO A 67 35.66 -4.38 15.06
CA PRO A 67 36.69 -4.05 14.09
C PRO A 67 37.54 -2.85 14.55
N PRO A 68 38.81 -2.73 14.11
CA PRO A 68 39.69 -1.64 14.51
C PRO A 68 39.08 -0.29 14.18
N LYS A 69 39.05 0.63 15.15
CA LYS A 69 38.66 2.02 14.89
C LYS A 69 39.71 2.66 13.99
N LEU A 70 39.33 2.96 12.75
CA LEU A 70 40.17 3.70 11.81
C LEU A 70 40.59 5.03 12.42
N THR A 71 41.81 5.48 12.11
CA THR A 71 42.22 6.81 12.57
C THR A 71 41.50 7.90 11.77
N LYS A 72 41.27 9.06 12.38
CA LYS A 72 40.61 10.20 11.72
C LYS A 72 41.31 10.66 10.42
N LEU A 73 42.61 10.39 10.29
CA LEU A 73 43.38 10.59 9.05
C LEU A 73 42.94 9.63 7.94
N GLN A 74 42.75 8.36 8.30
CA GLN A 74 42.38 7.26 7.40
C GLN A 74 40.93 7.40 6.93
N GLU A 75 40.02 7.82 7.81
CA GLU A 75 38.66 8.23 7.44
C GLU A 75 38.64 9.39 6.42
N LEU A 76 39.49 10.40 6.63
CA LEU A 76 39.62 11.54 5.71
C LEU A 76 40.23 11.14 4.35
N GLN A 77 41.20 10.22 4.33
CA GLN A 77 41.75 9.65 3.10
C GLN A 77 40.68 8.88 2.31
N MET A 78 39.95 7.97 2.96
CA MET A 78 38.89 7.19 2.32
C MET A 78 37.75 8.08 1.82
N LYS A 79 37.39 9.14 2.57
CA LYS A 79 36.40 10.15 2.14
C LYS A 79 36.88 10.99 0.96
N LYS A 80 38.17 11.33 0.89
CA LYS A 80 38.78 12.03 -0.27
C LYS A 80 38.73 11.15 -1.53
N GLU A 81 39.06 9.87 -1.40
CA GLU A 81 39.01 8.91 -2.52
C GLU A 81 37.57 8.71 -3.04
N ALA A 82 36.61 8.51 -2.12
CA ALA A 82 35.20 8.39 -2.47
C ALA A 82 34.66 9.64 -3.19
N TYR A 83 35.08 10.84 -2.77
CA TYR A 83 34.71 12.10 -3.44
C TYR A 83 35.28 12.21 -4.86
N LEU A 84 36.54 11.78 -5.08
CA LEU A 84 37.13 11.77 -6.41
C LEU A 84 36.41 10.79 -7.34
N ARG A 85 36.16 9.56 -6.87
CA ARG A 85 35.41 8.52 -7.61
C ARG A 85 33.99 8.99 -7.98
N ALA A 86 33.29 9.66 -7.06
CA ALA A 86 31.96 10.23 -7.34
C ALA A 86 32.01 11.31 -8.43
N ARG A 87 33.03 12.17 -8.42
CA ARG A 87 33.23 13.23 -9.41
C ARG A 87 33.67 12.72 -10.79
N GLU A 88 34.27 11.54 -10.86
CA GLU A 88 34.57 10.87 -12.13
C GLU A 88 33.29 10.25 -12.73
N HIS A 89 32.49 9.56 -11.92
CA HIS A 89 31.18 9.03 -12.33
C HIS A 89 30.19 10.14 -12.77
N GLU A 90 30.23 11.31 -12.13
CA GLU A 90 29.45 12.49 -12.53
C GLU A 90 29.75 12.94 -13.98
N LYS A 91 31.04 12.96 -14.36
CA LYS A 91 31.48 13.29 -15.72
C LYS A 91 31.09 12.21 -16.75
N GLU A 92 31.18 10.94 -16.38
CA GLU A 92 30.78 9.82 -17.24
C GLU A 92 29.27 9.90 -17.57
N MET A 93 28.44 10.18 -16.57
CA MET A 93 27.01 10.43 -16.75
C MET A 93 26.71 11.66 -17.62
N GLU A 94 27.47 12.75 -17.47
CA GLU A 94 27.33 13.94 -18.33
C GLU A 94 27.72 13.63 -19.79
N GLN A 95 28.77 12.84 -20.01
CA GLN A 95 29.20 12.40 -21.34
C GLN A 95 28.14 11.51 -22.02
N LEU A 96 27.53 10.58 -21.29
CA LEU A 96 26.44 9.73 -21.80
C LEU A 96 25.22 10.56 -22.20
N GLN A 97 24.81 11.54 -21.39
CA GLN A 97 23.71 12.46 -21.73
C GLN A 97 24.03 13.35 -22.95
N SER A 98 25.29 13.74 -23.13
CA SER A 98 25.75 14.51 -24.30
C SER A 98 25.61 13.70 -25.59
N ILE A 99 25.99 12.41 -25.56
CA ILE A 99 25.86 11.49 -26.70
C ILE A 99 24.38 11.26 -27.04
N GLN A 100 23.54 10.99 -26.03
CA GLN A 100 22.12 10.65 -26.23
C GLN A 100 21.29 11.80 -26.83
N LYS A 101 21.64 13.06 -26.55
CA LYS A 101 21.01 14.25 -27.15
C LYS A 101 21.39 14.47 -28.63
N LYS A 102 22.41 13.77 -29.13
CA LYS A 102 22.91 13.93 -30.52
C LYS A 102 22.24 12.97 -31.51
N THR A 103 21.48 11.98 -31.03
CA THR A 103 20.85 10.93 -31.84
C THR A 103 19.34 11.11 -32.08
N THR A 104 18.70 12.14 -31.51
CA THR A 104 17.23 12.30 -31.55
C THR A 104 16.70 13.39 -32.50
N ASN A 105 17.57 14.16 -33.15
CA ASN A 105 17.15 15.24 -34.07
C ASN A 105 17.05 14.72 -35.52
N GLY A 106 15.98 14.00 -35.84
CA GLY A 106 15.74 13.59 -37.24
C GLY A 106 14.61 12.59 -37.48
N LEU A 107 13.36 13.05 -37.40
CA LEU A 107 12.25 12.58 -38.26
C LEU A 107 11.01 13.47 -38.00
N ASP A 108 10.63 14.25 -39.01
CA ASP A 108 9.55 15.24 -38.92
C ASP A 108 8.41 14.90 -39.90
N ALA A 109 7.21 15.39 -39.57
CA ALA A 109 5.99 15.50 -40.37
C ALA A 109 5.65 14.49 -41.51
N ALA A 110 4.54 13.75 -41.32
CA ALA A 110 3.58 13.46 -42.40
C ALA A 110 2.14 13.37 -41.85
N LYS A 111 1.14 13.84 -42.61
CA LYS A 111 -0.27 14.00 -42.17
C LYS A 111 -1.22 13.75 -43.35
N ALA A 112 -2.08 12.72 -43.28
CA ALA A 112 -3.16 12.50 -44.25
C ALA A 112 -4.33 11.66 -43.70
N MET A 113 -5.56 12.05 -44.04
CA MET A 113 -6.83 11.36 -43.77
C MET A 113 -7.95 12.11 -44.53
N PRO A 114 -9.13 11.50 -44.80
CA PRO A 114 -9.42 10.21 -45.41
C PRO A 114 -10.00 10.42 -46.84
N PRO A 115 -10.82 9.50 -47.37
CA PRO A 115 -12.18 9.94 -47.73
C PRO A 115 -13.32 8.99 -47.28
N LYS A 116 -14.57 9.39 -47.55
CA LYS A 116 -15.84 8.81 -47.06
C LYS A 116 -16.91 8.97 -48.14
N LEU A 117 -17.69 7.93 -48.46
CA LEU A 117 -18.94 7.87 -49.27
C LEU A 117 -19.39 6.38 -49.29
N GLU A 118 -20.64 5.92 -49.48
CA GLU A 118 -21.99 6.46 -49.27
C GLU A 118 -23.02 5.29 -49.22
N SER A 119 -24.33 5.54 -49.02
CA SER A 119 -25.42 4.52 -49.02
C SER A 119 -26.63 5.05 -49.83
N PRO A 120 -27.50 4.22 -50.45
CA PRO A 120 -28.61 3.51 -49.78
C PRO A 120 -28.84 2.06 -50.36
N THR A 121 -29.99 1.34 -50.47
CA THR A 121 -31.44 1.64 -50.33
C THR A 121 -32.35 0.39 -50.08
N LYS A 122 -33.27 0.50 -49.10
CA LYS A 122 -34.71 0.06 -49.08
C LYS A 122 -35.26 -1.28 -49.66
N THR A 123 -35.81 -2.09 -48.73
CA THR A 123 -37.15 -2.80 -48.70
C THR A 123 -37.40 -4.16 -49.43
N PRO A 124 -38.43 -4.97 -49.00
CA PRO A 124 -38.53 -6.44 -49.19
C PRO A 124 -39.66 -6.89 -50.16
N PRO A 125 -40.06 -8.20 -50.26
CA PRO A 125 -41.03 -8.85 -49.33
C PRO A 125 -40.73 -10.37 -48.99
N PRO A 126 -41.63 -11.39 -48.96
CA PRO A 126 -41.89 -12.10 -47.69
C PRO A 126 -41.97 -13.67 -47.69
N ALA A 127 -42.23 -14.22 -46.49
CA ALA A 127 -43.10 -15.38 -46.17
C ALA A 127 -42.52 -16.79 -45.82
N THR A 128 -42.89 -17.23 -44.60
CA THR A 128 -43.23 -18.60 -44.13
C THR A 128 -42.20 -19.75 -44.07
N GLY A 129 -42.26 -20.50 -42.95
CA GLY A 129 -41.51 -21.73 -42.66
C GLY A 129 -40.21 -21.47 -41.86
N THR A 130 -39.90 -22.17 -40.76
CA THR A 130 -40.63 -23.21 -40.01
C THR A 130 -40.24 -23.10 -38.52
N ALA A 131 -41.17 -23.37 -37.61
CA ALA A 131 -40.92 -23.23 -36.17
C ALA A 131 -40.04 -24.37 -35.60
N ALA A 132 -38.72 -24.19 -35.67
CA ALA A 132 -37.77 -24.93 -34.82
C ALA A 132 -37.58 -24.15 -33.52
N ALA A 133 -37.92 -24.76 -32.38
CA ALA A 133 -37.76 -24.15 -31.06
C ALA A 133 -36.29 -24.17 -30.62
N ALA A 134 -35.46 -23.34 -31.26
CA ALA A 134 -34.21 -22.93 -30.66
C ALA A 134 -34.53 -22.27 -29.32
N ALA A 135 -34.09 -22.88 -28.23
CA ALA A 135 -34.13 -22.27 -26.91
C ALA A 135 -33.15 -21.09 -26.91
N THR A 136 -33.59 -19.93 -27.39
CA THR A 136 -32.96 -18.65 -27.08
C THR A 136 -33.07 -18.46 -25.59
N ALA A 137 -32.07 -18.99 -24.86
CA ALA A 137 -31.92 -18.73 -23.44
C ALA A 137 -31.80 -17.21 -23.30
N THR A 138 -32.89 -16.59 -22.83
CA THR A 138 -32.93 -15.17 -22.52
C THR A 138 -31.93 -14.98 -21.39
N LYS A 139 -30.70 -14.60 -21.73
CA LYS A 139 -29.69 -14.21 -20.76
C LYS A 139 -30.26 -13.01 -20.01
N SER A 140 -30.83 -13.26 -18.84
CA SER A 140 -31.07 -12.21 -17.85
C SER A 140 -29.71 -11.53 -17.63
N PRO A 141 -29.56 -10.22 -17.91
CA PRO A 141 -28.26 -9.57 -17.88
C PRO A 141 -27.64 -9.77 -16.50
N THR A 142 -26.48 -10.42 -16.44
CA THR A 142 -25.85 -10.76 -15.15
C THR A 142 -25.44 -9.45 -14.49
N PRO A 143 -25.97 -9.10 -13.31
CA PRO A 143 -25.54 -7.89 -12.62
C PRO A 143 -24.09 -8.06 -12.16
N ALA A 144 -23.29 -7.00 -12.29
CA ALA A 144 -21.87 -7.00 -11.93
C ALA A 144 -21.64 -7.39 -10.46
N GLY A 145 -20.48 -7.99 -10.17
CA GLY A 145 -20.15 -8.45 -8.82
C GLY A 145 -18.96 -9.41 -8.77
N TYR A 146 -18.58 -9.79 -7.57
CA TYR A 146 -17.60 -10.86 -7.37
C TYR A 146 -18.25 -12.24 -7.56
N SER A 147 -17.78 -12.98 -8.57
CA SER A 147 -18.35 -14.26 -9.02
C SER A 147 -18.19 -15.37 -7.97
N ASN A 148 -17.06 -15.35 -7.29
CA ASN A 148 -16.60 -16.36 -6.32
C ASN A 148 -16.72 -15.85 -4.87
N TRP A 149 -17.71 -15.01 -4.60
CA TRP A 149 -18.00 -14.53 -3.25
C TRP A 149 -18.34 -15.68 -2.30
N SER A 150 -17.88 -15.60 -1.05
CA SER A 150 -18.01 -16.65 -0.05
C SER A 150 -18.23 -16.09 1.36
N ASN A 151 -18.61 -16.94 2.31
CA ASN A 151 -18.80 -16.55 3.71
C ASN A 151 -17.53 -15.90 4.31
N HIS A 152 -16.33 -16.32 3.91
CA HIS A 152 -15.07 -15.69 4.33
C HIS A 152 -14.96 -14.23 3.83
N HIS A 153 -15.48 -13.95 2.64
CA HIS A 153 -15.49 -12.61 2.05
C HIS A 153 -16.54 -11.73 2.74
N THR A 154 -17.71 -12.28 3.09
CA THR A 154 -18.71 -11.62 3.95
C THR A 154 -18.14 -11.27 5.34
N THR A 155 -17.39 -12.19 5.97
CA THR A 155 -16.68 -11.88 7.22
C THR A 155 -15.64 -10.78 7.03
N LEU A 156 -14.86 -10.82 5.94
CA LEU A 156 -13.85 -9.80 5.63
C LEU A 156 -14.45 -8.41 5.39
N SER A 157 -15.60 -8.30 4.72
CA SER A 157 -16.34 -7.04 4.54
C SER A 157 -17.01 -6.53 5.83
N SER A 158 -17.14 -7.38 6.85
CA SER A 158 -17.66 -7.01 8.17
C SER A 158 -16.57 -6.54 9.16
N GLN A 159 -15.28 -6.72 8.82
CA GLN A 159 -14.18 -6.20 9.62
C GLN A 159 -14.04 -4.68 9.44
N PRO A 160 -13.42 -3.95 10.39
CA PRO A 160 -13.16 -2.53 10.21
C PRO A 160 -12.09 -2.28 9.13
N TRP A 161 -12.39 -1.37 8.20
CA TRP A 161 -11.50 -0.92 7.12
C TRP A 161 -11.43 0.61 7.10
N VAL A 162 -10.27 1.15 6.73
CA VAL A 162 -10.07 2.59 6.62
C VAL A 162 -9.04 2.94 5.54
N ALA A 163 -9.17 4.12 4.93
CA ALA A 163 -8.16 4.66 4.02
C ALA A 163 -6.94 5.15 4.81
N ILE A 164 -5.74 4.97 4.27
CA ILE A 164 -4.49 5.36 4.96
C ILE A 164 -4.38 6.88 5.12
N SER A 165 -5.04 7.66 4.26
CA SER A 165 -5.22 9.10 4.38
C SER A 165 -5.94 9.53 5.66
N GLU A 166 -6.98 8.82 6.10
CA GLU A 166 -7.71 9.18 7.34
C GLU A 166 -6.84 8.92 8.58
N LEU A 167 -6.08 7.83 8.59
CA LEU A 167 -5.10 7.54 9.65
C LEU A 167 -3.96 8.57 9.69
N MET A 168 -3.41 8.96 8.52
CA MET A 168 -2.37 9.98 8.43
C MET A 168 -2.90 11.37 8.80
N TYR A 169 -4.11 11.73 8.38
CA TYR A 169 -4.78 12.97 8.76
C TYR A 169 -5.01 13.06 10.27
N PHE A 170 -5.45 11.96 10.90
CA PHE A 170 -5.55 11.88 12.35
C PHE A 170 -4.19 12.10 13.03
N CYS A 171 -3.11 11.51 12.51
CA CYS A 171 -1.76 11.75 13.01
C CYS A 171 -1.34 13.22 12.86
N ASP A 172 -1.46 13.80 11.66
CA ASP A 172 -1.13 15.21 11.38
C ASP A 172 -1.92 16.22 12.23
N LYS A 173 -3.19 15.89 12.53
CA LYS A 173 -4.08 16.72 13.36
C LYS A 173 -3.70 16.70 14.84
N TYR A 174 -3.11 15.61 15.34
CA TYR A 174 -2.94 15.41 16.78
C TYR A 174 -1.50 15.28 17.29
N GLU A 175 -0.51 14.98 16.43
CA GLU A 175 0.90 14.79 16.81
C GLU A 175 1.44 15.96 17.66
N PHE A 176 1.13 17.20 17.26
CA PHE A 176 1.59 18.43 17.92
C PHE A 176 0.51 19.19 18.70
N THR A 177 -0.67 18.61 18.91
CA THR A 177 -1.84 19.30 19.50
C THR A 177 -1.81 19.31 21.02
N SER A 178 -1.75 20.51 21.62
CA SER A 178 -1.61 20.68 23.07
C SER A 178 -2.88 20.31 23.85
N LEU A 179 -2.82 19.20 24.60
CA LEU A 179 -3.95 18.71 25.41
C LEU A 179 -4.13 19.50 26.72
N SER A 180 -5.07 20.46 26.70
CA SER A 180 -5.52 21.21 27.87
C SER A 180 -6.28 20.32 28.87
N THR A 181 -5.96 20.40 30.16
CA THR A 181 -6.61 19.59 31.21
C THR A 181 -8.12 19.85 31.34
N ARG A 182 -8.59 21.02 30.90
CA ARG A 182 -9.97 21.47 31.00
C ARG A 182 -10.78 21.25 29.72
N ASP A 183 -10.11 20.95 28.60
CA ASP A 183 -10.78 20.80 27.30
C ASP A 183 -11.34 19.39 27.11
N LEU A 184 -12.42 19.10 27.83
CA LEU A 184 -13.13 17.82 27.69
C LEU A 184 -13.72 17.63 26.29
N LYS A 185 -13.99 18.71 25.55
CA LYS A 185 -14.54 18.65 24.19
C LYS A 185 -13.51 18.05 23.22
N THR A 186 -12.30 18.59 23.14
CA THR A 186 -11.25 18.04 22.28
C THR A 186 -10.90 16.59 22.65
N HIS A 187 -10.94 16.22 23.94
CA HIS A 187 -10.77 14.82 24.36
C HIS A 187 -11.90 13.90 23.86
N GLN A 188 -13.15 14.37 23.85
CA GLN A 188 -14.29 13.62 23.31
C GLN A 188 -14.23 13.52 21.78
N GLU A 189 -13.80 14.56 21.08
CA GLU A 189 -13.58 14.56 19.63
C GLU A 189 -12.50 13.54 19.24
N ILE A 190 -11.35 13.53 19.93
CA ILE A 190 -10.30 12.51 19.73
C ILE A 190 -10.87 11.08 19.91
N VAL A 191 -11.63 10.84 20.98
CA VAL A 191 -12.22 9.50 21.24
C VAL A 191 -13.29 9.14 20.20
N ALA A 192 -14.04 10.11 19.67
CA ALA A 192 -15.02 9.88 18.61
C ALA A 192 -14.35 9.54 17.27
N GLU A 193 -13.30 10.28 16.89
CA GLU A 193 -12.54 10.03 15.65
C GLU A 193 -11.82 8.68 15.70
N VAL A 194 -11.16 8.34 16.81
CA VAL A 194 -10.51 7.03 16.96
C VAL A 194 -11.52 5.89 16.97
N ARG A 195 -12.74 6.10 17.48
CA ARG A 195 -13.84 5.12 17.34
C ARG A 195 -14.30 4.97 15.90
N ALA A 196 -14.40 6.05 15.14
CA ALA A 196 -14.77 6.00 13.72
C ALA A 196 -13.72 5.22 12.90
N LEU A 197 -12.43 5.46 13.14
CA LEU A 197 -11.32 4.68 12.53
C LEU A 197 -11.41 3.19 12.88
N LEU A 198 -11.76 2.85 14.14
CA LEU A 198 -11.98 1.48 14.60
C LEU A 198 -13.31 0.85 14.14
N SER A 199 -14.20 1.61 13.51
CA SER A 199 -15.50 1.15 13.00
C SER A 199 -15.74 1.51 11.53
N GLY A 200 -14.66 1.79 10.77
CA GLY A 200 -14.73 2.14 9.36
C GLY A 200 -15.27 0.98 8.52
N LYS A 201 -16.06 1.27 7.48
CA LYS A 201 -16.71 0.25 6.66
C LYS A 201 -15.78 -0.26 5.57
N ALA A 202 -15.92 -1.54 5.20
CA ALA A 202 -15.32 -2.08 3.99
C ALA A 202 -15.74 -1.26 2.76
N PRO A 203 -14.79 -0.88 1.88
CA PRO A 203 -15.09 -0.17 0.64
C PRO A 203 -15.57 -1.11 -0.49
N PHE A 204 -16.01 -2.33 -0.13
CA PHE A 204 -16.39 -3.40 -1.05
C PHE A 204 -17.44 -4.31 -0.41
N ASP A 205 -18.21 -4.98 -1.26
CA ASP A 205 -19.07 -6.12 -0.93
C ASP A 205 -19.23 -6.99 -2.20
N GLN A 206 -20.16 -7.95 -2.22
CA GLN A 206 -20.39 -8.80 -3.39
C GLN A 206 -20.76 -8.02 -4.66
N ARG A 207 -21.33 -6.81 -4.54
CA ARG A 207 -21.84 -5.95 -5.62
C ARG A 207 -21.07 -4.64 -5.78
N THR A 208 -20.06 -4.40 -4.95
CA THR A 208 -19.25 -3.18 -4.91
C THR A 208 -17.78 -3.55 -5.03
N ARG A 209 -17.18 -3.27 -6.19
CA ARG A 209 -15.77 -3.60 -6.45
C ARG A 209 -14.83 -2.77 -5.58
N PHE A 210 -13.76 -3.39 -5.08
CA PHE A 210 -12.73 -2.69 -4.30
C PHE A 210 -12.18 -1.46 -5.04
N PRO A 211 -11.89 -0.32 -4.38
CA PRO A 211 -11.31 0.85 -5.03
C PRO A 211 -9.95 0.55 -5.66
N GLY A 212 -9.81 0.88 -6.95
CA GLY A 212 -8.53 0.78 -7.67
C GLY A 212 -7.93 2.17 -7.85
N ASN A 213 -6.85 2.47 -7.12
CA ASN A 213 -6.05 3.67 -7.32
C ASN A 213 -4.62 3.46 -6.77
N ILE A 214 -3.84 2.67 -7.50
CA ILE A 214 -2.43 2.40 -7.19
C ILE A 214 -1.49 3.62 -7.43
N HIS A 215 -2.02 4.70 -8.01
CA HIS A 215 -1.25 5.91 -8.29
C HIS A 215 -1.18 6.81 -7.06
N ASP A 216 -2.30 6.99 -6.35
CA ASP A 216 -2.39 7.83 -5.15
C ASP A 216 -2.28 6.99 -3.86
N PRO A 217 -1.16 7.02 -3.12
CA PRO A 217 -1.00 6.22 -1.89
C PRO A 217 -2.06 6.51 -0.83
N GLU A 218 -2.54 7.75 -0.78
CA GLU A 218 -3.55 8.23 0.17
C GLU A 218 -4.90 7.51 0.01
N ASN A 219 -5.14 6.89 -1.15
CA ASN A 219 -6.34 6.09 -1.45
C ASN A 219 -6.15 4.58 -1.20
N LEU A 220 -4.99 4.14 -0.68
CA LEU A 220 -4.78 2.77 -0.25
C LEU A 220 -5.51 2.48 1.07
N TRP A 221 -6.02 1.25 1.20
CA TRP A 221 -6.85 0.84 2.33
C TRP A 221 -6.11 -0.12 3.27
N VAL A 222 -6.43 -0.07 4.56
CA VAL A 222 -5.99 -1.06 5.55
C VAL A 222 -7.19 -1.70 6.23
N CYS A 223 -7.13 -3.01 6.39
CA CYS A 223 -8.08 -3.77 7.22
C CYS A 223 -7.58 -3.75 8.66
N ILE A 224 -8.21 -2.95 9.52
CA ILE A 224 -7.82 -2.75 10.92
C ILE A 224 -7.87 -4.08 11.68
N GLY A 225 -8.90 -4.91 11.45
CA GLY A 225 -9.02 -6.25 12.03
C GLY A 225 -7.98 -7.28 11.55
N ARG A 226 -7.08 -6.90 10.64
CA ARG A 226 -5.90 -7.68 10.21
C ARG A 226 -4.58 -6.93 10.50
N CYS A 227 -4.63 -5.78 11.18
CA CYS A 227 -3.51 -4.88 11.41
C CYS A 227 -3.34 -4.56 12.91
N ALA A 228 -2.84 -5.56 13.65
CA ALA A 228 -2.84 -5.53 15.12
C ALA A 228 -2.06 -4.37 15.76
N SER A 229 -1.04 -3.79 15.11
CA SER A 229 -0.33 -2.61 15.67
C SER A 229 -1.18 -1.34 15.56
N VAL A 230 -1.81 -1.12 14.40
CA VAL A 230 -2.72 0.02 14.19
C VAL A 230 -3.92 -0.08 15.14
N GLU A 231 -4.55 -1.26 15.24
CA GLU A 231 -5.62 -1.49 16.23
C GLU A 231 -5.15 -1.22 17.66
N TYR A 232 -3.99 -1.75 18.06
CA TYR A 232 -3.40 -1.53 19.38
C TYR A 232 -3.20 -0.05 19.71
N HIS A 233 -2.61 0.73 18.79
CA HIS A 233 -2.35 2.16 19.03
C HIS A 233 -3.66 2.96 19.13
N LEU A 234 -4.65 2.68 18.28
CA LEU A 234 -5.97 3.30 18.35
C LEU A 234 -6.68 2.96 19.68
N GLN A 235 -6.70 1.68 20.09
CA GLN A 235 -7.26 1.25 21.38
C GLN A 235 -6.52 1.88 22.58
N ARG A 236 -5.19 2.04 22.49
CA ARG A 236 -4.35 2.71 23.49
C ARG A 236 -4.71 4.20 23.60
N ILE A 237 -4.96 4.89 22.49
CA ILE A 237 -5.43 6.29 22.50
C ILE A 237 -6.82 6.41 23.16
N ILE A 238 -7.76 5.49 22.90
CA ILE A 238 -9.02 5.47 23.66
C ILE A 238 -8.78 5.20 25.16
N SER A 239 -7.83 4.33 25.50
CA SER A 239 -7.54 3.97 26.89
C SER A 239 -7.07 5.17 27.74
N ILE A 240 -6.34 6.10 27.13
CA ILE A 240 -5.78 7.33 27.73
C ILE A 240 -6.88 8.25 28.25
N PHE A 241 -7.98 8.41 27.51
CA PHE A 241 -9.09 9.31 27.87
C PHE A 241 -10.21 8.64 28.68
N ARG A 242 -10.03 7.39 29.14
CA ARG A 242 -10.99 6.70 30.04
C ARG A 242 -11.22 7.39 31.38
N LYS A 243 -10.30 8.29 31.80
CA LYS A 243 -10.50 9.18 32.95
C LYS A 243 -10.19 10.63 32.54
N PRO A 244 -11.09 11.60 32.82
CA PRO A 244 -10.84 13.01 32.52
C PRO A 244 -9.52 13.52 33.12
N LEU A 245 -8.73 14.25 32.33
CA LEU A 245 -7.40 14.74 32.72
C LEU A 245 -7.43 15.64 33.96
N ASN A 246 -8.49 16.42 34.18
CA ASN A 246 -8.69 17.23 35.38
C ASN A 246 -8.90 16.42 36.67
N GLN A 247 -9.20 15.12 36.60
CA GLN A 247 -9.32 14.22 37.76
C GLN A 247 -8.00 13.51 38.12
N LEU A 248 -6.93 13.77 37.37
CA LEU A 248 -5.61 13.16 37.59
C LEU A 248 -4.66 14.14 38.32
N THR A 249 -3.71 13.61 39.09
CA THR A 249 -2.63 14.43 39.70
C THR A 249 -1.73 15.04 38.62
N PRO A 250 -1.06 16.19 38.87
CA PRO A 250 -0.27 16.89 37.84
C PRO A 250 0.76 16.02 37.11
N ASP A 251 1.46 15.12 37.81
CA ASP A 251 2.42 14.21 37.18
C ASP A 251 1.73 13.14 36.33
N LYS A 252 0.60 12.58 36.79
CA LYS A 252 -0.22 11.66 35.97
C LYS A 252 -0.76 12.36 34.72
N GLN A 253 -1.13 13.64 34.80
CA GLN A 253 -1.51 14.42 33.62
C GLN A 253 -0.32 14.60 32.65
N ARG A 254 0.90 14.83 33.15
CA ARG A 254 2.12 14.91 32.34
C ARG A 254 2.38 13.59 31.61
N THR A 255 2.34 12.46 32.34
CA THR A 255 2.51 11.12 31.76
C THR A 255 1.43 10.75 30.75
N VAL A 256 0.15 11.05 31.04
CA VAL A 256 -0.97 10.76 30.12
C VAL A 256 -0.87 11.57 28.83
N ARG A 257 -0.44 12.85 28.90
CA ARG A 257 -0.11 13.64 27.70
C ARG A 257 1.05 13.03 26.90
N GLN A 258 2.16 12.70 27.56
CA GLN A 258 3.31 12.10 26.89
C GLN A 258 2.95 10.76 26.21
N ASN A 259 2.15 9.93 26.89
CA ASN A 259 1.67 8.66 26.34
C ASN A 259 0.73 8.83 25.14
N PHE A 260 -0.01 9.93 25.05
CA PHE A 260 -0.85 10.26 23.89
C PHE A 260 0.02 10.59 22.67
N HIS A 261 0.91 11.57 22.80
CA HIS A 261 1.81 11.94 21.70
C HIS A 261 2.67 10.75 21.27
N LEU A 262 3.18 9.95 22.21
CA LEU A 262 3.92 8.73 21.90
C LEU A 262 3.08 7.72 21.10
N ALA A 263 1.82 7.46 21.49
CA ALA A 263 0.95 6.55 20.74
C ALA A 263 0.58 7.07 19.33
N VAL A 264 0.45 8.39 19.14
CA VAL A 264 0.25 9.00 17.82
C VAL A 264 1.52 8.89 16.97
N SER A 265 2.70 9.16 17.53
CA SER A 265 3.98 9.02 16.81
C SER A 265 4.30 7.56 16.47
N GLU A 266 3.99 6.60 17.35
CA GLU A 266 4.18 5.16 17.09
C GLU A 266 3.20 4.64 16.02
N LEU A 267 1.94 5.11 16.03
CA LEU A 267 0.98 4.86 14.94
C LEU A 267 1.49 5.40 13.59
N ARG A 268 1.98 6.66 13.57
CA ARG A 268 2.56 7.28 12.37
C ARG A 268 3.79 6.51 11.87
N LEU A 269 4.64 6.06 12.78
CA LEU A 269 5.85 5.28 12.48
C LEU A 269 5.49 3.93 11.86
N ASP A 270 4.56 3.18 12.45
CA ASP A 270 4.18 1.86 11.93
C ASP A 270 3.53 1.98 10.54
N ILE A 271 2.67 2.98 10.31
CA ILE A 271 2.13 3.31 8.97
C ILE A 271 3.26 3.63 7.97
N SER A 272 4.16 4.53 8.34
CA SER A 272 5.13 5.11 7.40
C SER A 272 6.33 4.20 7.12
N ALA A 273 6.83 3.49 8.13
CA ALA A 273 8.04 2.67 8.06
C ALA A 273 7.75 1.16 7.94
N ARG A 274 6.59 0.68 8.40
CA ARG A 274 6.24 -0.76 8.41
C ARG A 274 5.10 -1.15 7.49
N ILE A 275 5.02 -0.52 6.32
CA ILE A 275 4.06 -0.80 5.22
C ILE A 275 3.84 -2.31 5.00
N SER A 276 4.91 -3.11 5.10
CA SER A 276 4.91 -4.57 4.95
C SER A 276 4.15 -5.33 6.04
N GLU A 277 4.14 -4.81 7.27
CA GLU A 277 3.37 -5.33 8.41
C GLU A 277 1.93 -4.77 8.38
N VAL A 278 1.76 -3.51 7.98
CA VAL A 278 0.46 -2.81 7.94
C VAL A 278 -0.49 -3.38 6.86
N ARG A 279 0.05 -3.96 5.78
CA ARG A 279 -0.70 -4.52 4.63
C ARG A 279 -1.66 -3.52 3.99
N LEU A 280 -1.12 -2.64 3.14
CA LEU A 280 -1.91 -1.71 2.34
C LEU A 280 -2.47 -2.39 1.07
N TYR A 281 -3.78 -2.25 0.87
CA TYR A 281 -4.52 -2.83 -0.24
C TYR A 281 -4.93 -1.75 -1.25
N ASP A 282 -4.48 -1.93 -2.49
CA ASP A 282 -5.16 -1.49 -3.72
C ASP A 282 -5.99 -2.66 -4.28
N ARG A 283 -6.97 -2.38 -5.16
CA ARG A 283 -7.75 -3.40 -5.89
C ARG A 283 -6.93 -4.60 -6.35
N LEU A 284 -5.81 -4.39 -7.05
CA LEU A 284 -5.03 -5.51 -7.63
C LEU A 284 -4.35 -6.38 -6.57
N VAL A 285 -4.02 -5.79 -5.40
CA VAL A 285 -3.44 -6.51 -4.26
C VAL A 285 -4.53 -7.24 -3.47
N PHE A 286 -5.69 -6.59 -3.30
CA PHE A 286 -6.87 -7.14 -2.65
C PHE A 286 -7.46 -8.35 -3.41
N GLU A 287 -7.79 -8.16 -4.70
CA GLU A 287 -8.37 -9.20 -5.54
C GLU A 287 -7.43 -10.41 -5.66
N ARG A 288 -6.11 -10.19 -5.59
CA ARG A 288 -5.08 -11.26 -5.54
C ARG A 288 -4.95 -11.95 -4.17
N GLU A 289 -4.88 -11.23 -3.05
CA GLU A 289 -4.73 -11.85 -1.71
C GLU A 289 -5.97 -12.69 -1.34
N PHE A 290 -7.17 -12.23 -1.74
CA PHE A 290 -8.43 -12.90 -1.44
C PHE A 290 -8.99 -13.76 -2.59
N ARG A 291 -8.27 -13.85 -3.71
CA ARG A 291 -8.67 -14.61 -4.92
C ARG A 291 -10.07 -14.23 -5.44
N LEU A 292 -10.40 -12.94 -5.39
CA LEU A 292 -11.71 -12.41 -5.77
C LEU A 292 -11.75 -12.06 -7.26
N GLU A 293 -12.68 -12.65 -8.01
CA GLU A 293 -12.86 -12.45 -9.44
C GLU A 293 -14.07 -11.55 -9.71
N TRP A 294 -13.84 -10.35 -10.26
CA TRP A 294 -14.93 -9.44 -10.61
C TRP A 294 -15.46 -9.72 -12.01
N GLN A 295 -16.78 -9.94 -12.12
CA GLN A 295 -17.51 -9.95 -13.38
C GLN A 295 -18.17 -8.58 -13.56
N GLU A 296 -17.91 -7.95 -14.71
CA GLU A 296 -18.68 -6.81 -15.18
C GLU A 296 -20.09 -7.27 -15.61
N ALA A 297 -21.04 -6.34 -15.77
CA ALA A 297 -22.39 -6.69 -16.16
C ALA A 297 -22.48 -7.10 -17.64
N ASP A 298 -23.32 -8.09 -17.97
CA ASP A 298 -23.74 -8.32 -19.36
C ASP A 298 -24.54 -7.10 -19.86
N ALA A 299 -24.22 -6.61 -21.07
CA ALA A 299 -24.85 -5.44 -21.71
C ALA A 299 -25.83 -5.84 -22.83
#